data_AF-A0ABD5PHZ6-F1
#
_entry.id   AF-A0ABD5PHZ6-F1
#
_cell.length_a   1.000
_cell.length_b   1.000
_cell.length_c   1.000
_cell.angle_alpha   90.00
_cell.angle_beta   90.00
_cell.angle_gamma   90.00
#
_symmetry.space_group_name_H-M   'P 1'
#
loop_
_entity.id
_entity.type
_entity.pdbx_description
1 polymer ?
#
loop_
_entity_poly.entity_id
_entity_poly.type
_entity_poly.pdbx_seq_one_letter_code
_entity_poly.pdbx_strand_id
1 'polypeptide(L)'
;MYEWAKETDKRVVFVIDEAHYLMNDAASLGFLETAVRLVDKSVLYDLHQTRGITMILIANREQDLFSNIDTRIASRLRARTRIQFDYYRDDELMSILNDRARWGLREEAVGREQIKRIARASGGDARVAIGILRTAAQRATDRGDVSITDAVIRESVPEAEAEIRQKNIEQLTEDQRLIYEILSEHDELASGDLYELYEARASDPKTKRMVRNYLQKMAHYNLVVADGEARGRTYRVVSPAASAS
;
A
#
# COMPACT_ATOMS: atom_id res chain seq x y z
N MET A 1 24.35 -4.64 7.03
CA MET A 1 23.58 -4.19 8.22
C MET A 1 23.36 -5.32 9.22
N TYR A 2 23.03 -6.53 8.75
CA TYR A 2 22.74 -7.65 9.64
C TYR A 2 23.96 -8.26 10.35
N GLU A 3 25.10 -8.42 9.69
CA GLU A 3 26.31 -8.91 10.38
C GLU A 3 26.67 -7.98 11.56
N TRP A 4 26.51 -6.67 11.37
CA TRP A 4 26.62 -5.71 12.46
C TRP A 4 25.55 -5.88 13.55
N ALA A 5 24.31 -6.22 13.18
CA ALA A 5 23.23 -6.49 14.12
C ALA A 5 23.44 -7.77 14.96
N LYS A 6 24.26 -8.71 14.49
CA LYS A 6 24.64 -9.91 15.24
C LYS A 6 25.81 -9.68 16.20
N GLU A 7 26.72 -8.79 15.84
CA GLU A 7 27.93 -8.51 16.60
C GLU A 7 27.71 -7.43 17.67
N THR A 8 26.60 -6.71 17.62
CA THR A 8 26.27 -5.69 18.62
C THR A 8 25.65 -6.31 19.88
N ASP A 9 26.00 -5.74 21.02
CA ASP A 9 25.39 -5.96 22.33
C ASP A 9 24.00 -5.31 22.47
N LYS A 10 23.59 -4.49 21.49
CA LYS A 10 22.31 -3.79 21.48
C LYS A 10 21.17 -4.67 21.01
N ARG A 11 19.95 -4.34 21.46
CA ARG A 11 18.73 -4.91 20.88
C ARG A 11 18.41 -4.20 19.57
N VAL A 12 18.14 -4.97 18.52
CA VAL A 12 17.85 -4.48 17.16
C VAL A 12 16.41 -4.81 16.81
N VAL A 13 15.67 -3.83 16.28
CA VAL A 13 14.29 -4.02 15.79
C VAL A 13 14.28 -3.83 14.27
N PHE A 14 13.87 -4.86 13.54
CA PHE A 14 13.60 -4.78 12.11
C PHE A 14 12.10 -4.56 11.88
N VAL A 15 11.76 -3.46 11.22
CA VAL A 15 10.40 -3.22 10.73
C VAL A 15 10.42 -3.44 9.23
N ILE A 16 9.70 -4.46 8.78
CA ILE A 16 9.63 -4.85 7.38
C ILE A 16 8.22 -4.55 6.91
N ASP A 17 8.10 -3.48 6.14
CA ASP A 17 6.87 -3.15 5.43
C ASP A 17 6.72 -4.03 4.19
N GLU A 18 5.48 -4.31 3.83
CA GLU A 18 5.11 -5.19 2.73
C GLU A 18 5.87 -6.53 2.71
N ALA A 19 6.00 -7.14 3.89
CA ALA A 19 6.81 -8.32 4.15
C ALA A 19 6.46 -9.51 3.23
N HIS A 20 5.23 -9.57 2.72
CA HIS A 20 4.81 -10.61 1.79
C HIS A 20 5.61 -10.62 0.47
N TYR A 21 6.19 -9.51 0.01
CA TYR A 21 7.10 -9.53 -1.15
C TYR A 21 8.42 -10.24 -0.84
N LEU A 22 8.97 -10.04 0.36
CA LEU A 22 10.20 -10.71 0.78
C LEU A 22 9.99 -12.21 1.03
N MET A 23 8.80 -12.59 1.50
CA MET A 23 8.47 -13.98 1.81
C MET A 23 8.11 -14.81 0.57
N ASN A 24 7.75 -14.15 -0.53
CA ASN A 24 7.16 -14.77 -1.71
C ASN A 24 8.09 -14.79 -2.92
N ASP A 25 9.38 -14.53 -2.76
CA ASP A 25 10.33 -14.63 -3.87
C ASP A 25 11.77 -14.91 -3.38
N ALA A 26 12.39 -15.92 -4.01
CA ALA A 26 13.79 -16.26 -3.76
C ALA A 26 14.75 -15.17 -4.30
N ALA A 27 14.33 -14.39 -5.31
CA ALA A 27 15.13 -13.26 -5.81
C ALA A 27 14.94 -11.97 -4.99
N SER A 28 13.79 -11.77 -4.36
CA SER A 28 13.53 -10.69 -3.38
C SER A 28 14.20 -10.94 -2.04
N LEU A 29 14.43 -12.22 -1.69
CA LEU A 29 15.43 -12.58 -0.69
C LEU A 29 16.82 -12.06 -1.06
N GLY A 30 17.14 -11.89 -2.35
CA GLY A 30 18.36 -11.23 -2.84
C GLY A 30 18.60 -9.83 -2.27
N PHE A 31 17.55 -9.04 -1.98
CA PHE A 31 17.69 -7.75 -1.29
C PHE A 31 18.06 -7.94 0.18
N LEU A 32 17.43 -8.91 0.86
CA LEU A 32 17.85 -9.31 2.21
C LEU A 32 19.28 -9.83 2.14
N GLU A 33 19.60 -10.82 1.33
CA GLU A 33 20.94 -11.36 1.04
C GLU A 33 21.98 -10.26 0.73
N THR A 34 21.63 -9.18 0.02
CA THR A 34 22.53 -8.04 -0.27
C THR A 34 22.68 -7.09 0.93
N ALA A 35 21.58 -6.76 1.62
CA ALA A 35 21.59 -5.93 2.83
C ALA A 35 22.23 -6.66 4.04
N VAL A 36 22.25 -7.99 3.97
CA VAL A 36 22.63 -8.95 5.00
C VAL A 36 23.96 -9.66 4.68
N ARG A 37 24.43 -9.62 3.43
CA ARG A 37 25.59 -10.39 2.90
C ARG A 37 25.51 -11.88 3.25
N LEU A 38 24.36 -12.51 3.02
CA LEU A 38 24.19 -13.95 3.17
C LEU A 38 23.71 -14.56 1.85
N VAL A 39 24.07 -15.80 1.56
CA VAL A 39 23.87 -16.46 0.26
C VAL A 39 22.73 -17.49 0.31
N ASP A 40 21.84 -17.42 1.31
CA ASP A 40 20.89 -18.50 1.51
C ASP A 40 19.52 -18.07 2.05
N LYS A 41 18.51 -18.88 1.74
CA LYS A 41 17.10 -18.73 2.18
C LYS A 41 16.93 -18.81 3.71
N SER A 42 18.03 -18.90 4.47
CA SER A 42 18.09 -18.95 5.93
C SER A 42 18.05 -17.58 6.61
N VAL A 43 18.11 -16.45 5.90
CA VAL A 43 18.20 -15.12 6.54
C VAL A 43 17.08 -14.85 7.56
N LEU A 44 15.83 -15.20 7.22
CA LEU A 44 14.68 -15.04 8.12
C LEU A 44 14.74 -16.00 9.31
N TYR A 45 15.32 -17.19 9.09
CA TYR A 45 15.54 -18.18 10.13
C TYR A 45 16.62 -17.71 11.11
N ASP A 46 17.71 -17.15 10.60
CA ASP A 46 18.83 -16.68 11.39
C ASP A 46 18.47 -15.39 12.15
N LEU A 47 17.74 -14.46 11.51
CA LEU A 47 17.17 -13.27 12.16
C LEU A 47 16.24 -13.66 13.33
N HIS A 48 15.44 -14.72 13.15
CA HIS A 48 14.55 -15.21 14.20
C HIS A 48 15.29 -15.85 15.38
N GLN A 49 16.41 -16.54 15.13
CA GLN A 49 17.16 -17.25 16.17
C GLN A 49 18.21 -16.39 16.88
N THR A 50 18.57 -15.25 16.28
CA THR A 50 19.54 -14.34 16.85
C THR A 50 18.93 -13.63 18.07
N ARG A 51 19.52 -13.87 19.24
CA ARG A 51 19.15 -13.17 20.47
C ARG A 51 19.43 -11.67 20.32
N GLY A 52 18.53 -10.84 20.83
CA GLY A 52 18.64 -9.39 20.70
C GLY A 52 17.94 -8.82 19.46
N ILE A 53 17.46 -9.65 18.53
CA ILE A 53 16.72 -9.20 17.35
C ILE A 53 15.20 -9.37 17.55
N THR A 54 14.43 -8.33 17.22
CA THR A 54 12.97 -8.36 17.14
C THR A 54 12.52 -7.97 15.74
N MET A 55 11.51 -8.66 15.20
CA MET A 55 10.94 -8.35 13.88
C MET A 55 9.49 -7.91 14.01
N ILE A 56 9.13 -6.85 13.30
CA ILE A 56 7.76 -6.40 13.04
C ILE A 56 7.54 -6.57 11.55
N LEU A 57 6.65 -7.49 11.19
CA LEU A 57 6.29 -7.76 9.79
C LEU A 57 4.93 -7.12 9.54
N ILE A 58 4.87 -6.25 8.53
CA ILE A 58 3.63 -5.59 8.10
C ILE A 58 3.26 -6.19 6.75
N ALA A 59 2.02 -6.65 6.62
CA ALA A 59 1.48 -7.18 5.39
C ALA A 59 -0.02 -6.95 5.34
N ASN A 60 -0.54 -6.74 4.13
CA ASN A 60 -1.96 -6.51 3.91
C ASN A 60 -2.82 -7.75 4.15
N ARG A 61 -2.28 -8.94 3.85
CA ARG A 61 -2.97 -10.21 4.08
C ARG A 61 -2.03 -11.22 4.73
N GLU A 62 -2.48 -11.80 5.83
CA GLU A 62 -1.74 -12.85 6.54
C GLU A 62 -1.43 -14.05 5.62
N GLN A 63 -2.40 -14.40 4.77
CA GLN A 63 -2.28 -15.53 3.85
C GLN A 63 -1.11 -15.35 2.87
N ASP A 64 -0.93 -14.13 2.37
CA ASP A 64 0.13 -13.82 1.40
C ASP A 64 1.50 -13.94 2.05
N LEU A 65 1.62 -13.56 3.32
CA LEU A 65 2.86 -13.71 4.11
C LEU A 65 3.31 -15.16 4.24
N PHE A 66 2.38 -16.10 4.44
CA PHE A 66 2.71 -17.52 4.70
C PHE A 66 2.60 -18.43 3.47
N SER A 67 2.18 -17.91 2.33
CA SER A 67 1.87 -18.69 1.13
C SER A 67 3.02 -19.55 0.61
N ASN A 68 4.28 -19.09 0.77
CA ASN A 68 5.46 -19.73 0.19
C ASN A 68 6.63 -19.92 1.17
N ILE A 69 6.37 -19.79 2.48
CA ILE A 69 7.36 -20.05 3.53
C ILE A 69 7.36 -21.54 3.86
N ASP A 70 8.54 -22.11 4.12
CA ASP A 70 8.67 -23.46 4.72
C ASP A 70 7.79 -23.58 5.98
N THR A 71 7.00 -24.65 6.02
CA THR A 71 6.12 -25.04 7.13
C THR A 71 6.71 -24.83 8.53
N ARG A 72 8.03 -25.01 8.71
CA ARG A 72 8.71 -24.83 10.00
C ARG A 72 8.85 -23.36 10.43
N ILE A 73 9.14 -22.45 9.49
CA ILE A 73 9.22 -21.00 9.77
C ILE A 73 7.81 -20.43 9.90
N ALA A 74 6.90 -20.85 9.01
CA ALA A 74 5.49 -20.45 9.06
C ALA A 74 4.86 -20.82 10.41
N SER A 75 5.07 -22.04 10.93
CA SER A 75 4.57 -22.48 12.23
C SER A 75 5.03 -21.58 13.38
N ARG A 76 6.30 -21.15 13.37
CA ARG A 76 6.89 -20.32 14.43
C ARG A 76 6.44 -18.86 14.37
N LEU A 77 6.27 -18.32 13.17
CA LEU A 77 5.71 -16.97 12.97
C LEU A 77 4.21 -16.94 13.31
N ARG A 78 3.47 -18.01 12.98
CA ARG A 78 2.05 -18.17 13.34
C ARG A 78 1.81 -18.24 14.85
N ALA A 79 2.83 -18.59 15.65
CA ALA A 79 2.77 -18.60 17.10
C ALA A 79 3.01 -17.22 17.75
N ARG A 80 3.24 -16.16 16.96
CA ARG A 80 3.50 -14.80 17.47
C ARG A 80 2.23 -13.96 17.54
N THR A 81 2.34 -12.84 18.28
CA THR A 81 1.30 -11.83 18.39
C THR A 81 0.92 -11.32 17.02
N ARG A 82 -0.38 -11.35 16.73
CA ARG A 82 -0.97 -10.74 15.54
C ARG A 82 -1.70 -9.48 15.95
N ILE A 83 -1.49 -8.42 15.20
CA ILE A 83 -2.25 -7.18 15.33
C ILE A 83 -2.91 -6.99 13.98
N GLN A 84 -4.22 -7.13 13.96
CA GLN A 84 -5.02 -6.90 12.76
C GLN A 84 -5.46 -5.44 12.75
N PHE A 85 -5.28 -4.79 11.61
CA PHE A 85 -5.76 -3.45 11.35
C PHE A 85 -6.88 -3.54 10.32
N ASP A 86 -8.11 -3.32 10.77
CA ASP A 86 -9.26 -3.20 9.89
C ASP A 86 -9.38 -1.77 9.35
N TYR A 87 -10.27 -1.57 8.38
CA TYR A 87 -10.63 -0.22 7.95
C TYR A 87 -11.11 0.61 9.14
N TYR A 88 -10.73 1.89 9.14
CA TYR A 88 -11.16 2.79 10.19
C TYR A 88 -12.67 3.00 10.13
N ARG A 89 -13.31 2.99 11.30
CA ARG A 89 -14.69 3.44 11.43
C ARG A 89 -14.75 4.97 11.31
N ASP A 90 -15.94 5.49 10.98
CA ASP A 90 -16.19 6.93 10.86
C ASP A 90 -15.69 7.71 12.09
N ASP A 91 -15.92 7.21 13.31
CA ASP A 91 -15.52 7.86 14.56
C ASP A 91 -14.01 7.89 14.80
N GLU A 92 -13.30 6.84 14.37
CA GLU A 92 -11.84 6.79 14.41
C GLU A 92 -11.22 7.78 13.42
N LEU A 93 -11.78 7.85 12.19
CA LEU A 93 -11.38 8.84 11.20
C LEU A 93 -11.68 10.26 11.65
N MET A 94 -12.84 10.51 12.26
CA MET A 94 -13.16 11.82 12.83
C MET A 94 -12.12 12.21 13.89
N SER A 95 -11.68 11.29 14.75
CA SER A 95 -10.62 11.55 15.73
C SER A 95 -9.31 11.96 15.05
N ILE A 96 -8.86 11.19 14.05
CA ILE A 96 -7.65 11.49 13.27
C ILE A 96 -7.77 12.87 12.60
N LEU A 97 -8.89 13.15 11.95
CA LEU A 97 -9.11 14.40 11.23
C LEU A 97 -9.19 15.61 12.17
N ASN A 98 -9.81 15.47 13.36
CA ASN A 98 -9.84 16.53 14.35
C ASN A 98 -8.43 16.87 14.85
N ASP A 99 -7.57 15.87 15.09
CA ASP A 99 -6.18 16.10 15.43
C ASP A 99 -5.45 16.85 14.30
N ARG A 100 -5.64 16.44 13.04
CA ARG A 100 -5.04 17.13 11.89
C ARG A 100 -5.55 18.56 11.73
N ALA A 101 -6.85 18.78 11.90
CA ALA A 101 -7.46 20.10 11.83
C ALA A 101 -6.93 21.02 12.94
N ARG A 102 -6.83 20.51 14.18
CA ARG A 102 -6.31 21.26 15.33
C ARG A 102 -4.89 21.78 15.11
N TRP A 103 -4.01 20.98 14.49
CA TRP A 103 -2.62 21.36 14.26
C TRP A 103 -2.38 22.08 12.93
N GLY A 104 -3.27 21.90 11.95
CA GLY A 104 -3.05 22.33 10.57
C GLY A 104 -3.98 23.45 10.08
N LEU A 105 -5.08 23.74 10.77
CA LEU A 105 -6.09 24.72 10.35
C LEU A 105 -6.31 25.77 11.43
N ARG A 106 -6.89 26.92 11.03
CA ARG A 106 -7.37 27.92 11.98
C ARG A 106 -8.53 27.36 12.80
N GLU A 107 -8.72 27.90 14.00
CA GLU A 107 -9.90 27.60 14.79
C GLU A 107 -11.17 27.90 13.98
N GLU A 108 -12.19 27.06 14.12
CA GLU A 108 -13.47 27.13 13.39
C GLU A 108 -13.38 26.99 11.85
N ALA A 109 -12.20 26.75 11.27
CA ALA A 109 -12.06 26.56 9.82
C ALA A 109 -12.80 25.32 9.29
N VAL A 110 -13.13 24.36 10.15
CA VAL A 110 -13.88 23.16 9.79
C VAL A 110 -14.79 22.74 10.95
N GLY A 111 -16.07 22.52 10.64
CA GLY A 111 -17.06 22.06 11.61
C GLY A 111 -17.05 20.54 11.80
N ARG A 112 -17.67 20.08 12.89
CA ARG A 112 -17.80 18.64 13.20
C ARG A 112 -18.52 17.86 12.09
N GLU A 113 -19.57 18.42 11.50
CA GLU A 113 -20.32 17.76 10.42
C GLU A 113 -19.50 17.66 9.13
N GLN A 114 -18.64 18.64 8.86
CA GLN A 114 -17.69 18.60 7.74
C GLN A 114 -16.64 17.51 7.94
N ILE A 115 -16.07 17.41 9.14
CA ILE A 115 -15.13 16.32 9.50
C ILE A 115 -15.80 14.95 9.33
N LYS A 116 -17.05 14.80 9.78
CA LYS A 116 -17.83 13.58 9.60
C LYS A 116 -18.10 13.26 8.12
N ARG A 117 -18.39 14.28 7.30
CA ARG A 117 -18.59 14.13 5.85
C ARG A 117 -17.31 13.64 5.17
N ILE A 118 -16.16 14.18 5.54
CA ILE A 118 -14.85 13.75 5.03
C ILE A 118 -14.57 12.30 5.43
N ALA A 119 -14.80 11.94 6.70
CA ALA A 119 -14.63 10.56 7.19
C ALA A 119 -15.45 9.57 6.34
N ARG A 120 -16.75 9.85 6.16
CA ARG A 120 -17.64 9.01 5.33
C ARG A 120 -17.20 8.90 3.89
N ALA A 121 -16.79 10.01 3.28
CA ALA A 121 -16.35 10.04 1.89
C ALA A 121 -15.06 9.23 1.65
N SER A 122 -14.28 8.96 2.70
CA SER A 122 -13.00 8.26 2.57
C SER A 122 -13.10 6.73 2.55
N GLY A 123 -14.28 6.16 2.83
CA GLY A 123 -14.48 4.70 2.83
C GLY A 123 -13.60 3.94 3.83
N GLY A 124 -13.19 4.59 4.93
CA GLY A 124 -12.32 3.97 5.95
C GLY A 124 -10.82 4.13 5.71
N ASP A 125 -10.39 4.77 4.61
CA ASP A 125 -8.97 5.05 4.34
C ASP A 125 -8.56 6.42 4.90
N ALA A 126 -7.76 6.41 5.97
CA ALA A 126 -7.26 7.63 6.60
C ALA A 126 -6.41 8.50 5.65
N ARG A 127 -5.71 7.93 4.67
CA ARG A 127 -4.93 8.71 3.68
C ARG A 127 -5.87 9.50 2.78
N VAL A 128 -6.97 8.89 2.34
CA VAL A 128 -8.02 9.55 1.55
C VAL A 128 -8.67 10.65 2.40
N ALA A 129 -9.07 10.35 3.64
CA ALA A 129 -9.67 11.32 4.55
C ALA A 129 -8.78 12.56 4.75
N ILE A 130 -7.49 12.35 5.05
CA ILE A 130 -6.51 13.43 5.24
C ILE A 130 -6.27 14.19 3.93
N GLY A 131 -6.24 13.48 2.80
CA GLY A 131 -6.15 14.08 1.47
C GLY A 131 -7.30 15.04 1.21
N ILE A 132 -8.55 14.58 1.41
CA ILE A 132 -9.75 15.41 1.24
C ILE A 132 -9.69 16.64 2.15
N LEU A 133 -9.32 16.49 3.43
CA LEU A 133 -9.19 17.63 4.35
C LEU A 133 -8.16 18.66 3.85
N ARG A 134 -6.98 18.19 3.40
CA ARG A 134 -5.93 19.06 2.86
C ARG A 134 -6.42 19.81 1.62
N THR A 135 -6.97 19.11 0.64
CA THR A 135 -7.45 19.69 -0.62
C THR A 135 -8.62 20.66 -0.38
N ALA A 136 -9.54 20.32 0.53
CA ALA A 136 -10.64 21.20 0.92
C ALA A 136 -10.15 22.48 1.61
N ALA A 137 -9.17 22.37 2.51
CA ALA A 137 -8.56 23.53 3.16
C ALA A 137 -7.84 24.45 2.18
N GLN A 138 -7.07 23.87 1.24
CA GLN A 138 -6.39 24.63 0.20
C GLN A 138 -7.40 25.38 -0.67
N ARG A 139 -8.44 24.69 -1.14
CA ARG A 139 -9.47 25.29 -1.98
C ARG A 139 -10.27 26.38 -1.27
N ALA A 140 -10.64 26.17 -0.02
CA ALA A 140 -11.29 27.22 0.78
C ALA A 140 -10.38 28.46 0.88
N THR A 141 -9.08 28.25 1.10
CA THR A 141 -8.09 29.33 1.15
C THR A 141 -7.99 30.08 -0.18
N ASP A 142 -7.91 29.36 -1.30
CA ASP A 142 -7.80 29.94 -2.64
C ASP A 142 -9.04 30.76 -3.03
N ARG A 143 -10.22 30.38 -2.49
CA ARG A 143 -11.48 31.12 -2.67
C ARG A 143 -11.66 32.29 -1.71
N GLY A 144 -10.81 32.40 -0.69
CA GLY A 144 -10.98 33.36 0.41
C GLY A 144 -12.11 33.00 1.37
N ASP A 145 -12.54 31.73 1.39
CA ASP A 145 -13.54 31.24 2.33
C ASP A 145 -12.96 31.19 3.74
N VAL A 146 -13.76 31.61 4.73
CA VAL A 146 -13.37 31.56 6.15
C VAL A 146 -13.46 30.16 6.74
N SER A 147 -14.20 29.24 6.10
CA SER A 147 -14.40 27.88 6.56
C SER A 147 -14.62 26.92 5.39
N ILE A 148 -14.33 25.64 5.63
CA ILE A 148 -14.56 24.55 4.68
C ILE A 148 -16.05 24.24 4.66
N THR A 149 -16.68 24.37 3.49
CA THR A 149 -18.11 24.06 3.30
C THR A 149 -18.33 22.67 2.71
N ASP A 150 -19.57 22.18 2.79
CA ASP A 150 -19.95 20.91 2.15
C ASP A 150 -19.73 20.91 0.63
N ALA A 151 -19.91 22.05 -0.02
CA ALA A 151 -19.64 22.22 -1.44
C ALA A 151 -18.15 22.05 -1.75
N VAL A 152 -17.28 22.71 -0.97
CA VAL A 152 -15.82 22.59 -1.09
C VAL A 152 -15.39 21.13 -0.91
N ILE A 153 -15.88 20.45 0.13
CA ILE A 153 -15.56 19.03 0.37
C ILE A 153 -15.94 18.16 -0.82
N ARG A 154 -17.19 18.26 -1.27
CA ARG A 154 -17.69 17.44 -2.40
C ARG A 154 -16.84 17.62 -3.65
N GLU A 155 -16.45 18.85 -3.94
CA GLU A 155 -15.61 19.14 -5.09
C GLU A 155 -14.15 18.67 -4.86
N SER A 156 -13.68 18.56 -3.61
CA SER A 156 -12.30 18.21 -3.25
C SER A 156 -12.04 16.71 -3.21
N VAL A 157 -13.08 15.88 -3.05
CA VAL A 157 -12.97 14.40 -3.10
C VAL A 157 -12.26 13.90 -4.36
N PRO A 158 -12.74 14.20 -5.59
CA PRO A 158 -12.12 13.65 -6.80
C PRO A 158 -10.67 14.11 -6.98
N GLU A 159 -10.35 15.35 -6.58
CA GLU A 159 -8.99 15.89 -6.63
C GLU A 159 -8.07 15.19 -5.63
N ALA A 160 -8.51 15.00 -4.39
CA ALA A 160 -7.73 14.30 -3.36
C ALA A 160 -7.43 12.85 -3.76
N GLU A 161 -8.42 12.14 -4.32
CA GLU A 161 -8.20 10.80 -4.85
C GLU A 161 -7.22 10.79 -6.03
N ALA A 162 -7.34 11.76 -6.95
CA ALA A 162 -6.45 11.89 -8.09
C ALA A 162 -5.00 12.19 -7.65
N GLU A 163 -4.80 13.07 -6.66
CA GLU A 163 -3.47 13.34 -6.10
C GLU A 163 -2.84 12.10 -5.46
N ILE A 164 -3.62 11.31 -4.71
CA ILE A 164 -3.13 10.07 -4.09
C ILE A 164 -2.74 9.07 -5.19
N ARG A 165 -3.59 8.88 -6.20
CA ARG A 165 -3.28 8.01 -7.34
C ARG A 165 -2.02 8.48 -8.07
N GLN A 166 -1.91 9.76 -8.38
CA GLN A 166 -0.76 10.33 -9.08
C GLN A 166 0.55 10.09 -8.31
N LYS A 167 0.55 10.33 -6.99
CA LYS A 167 1.72 10.04 -6.14
C LYS A 167 2.10 8.56 -6.12
N ASN A 168 1.12 7.66 -6.16
CA ASN A 168 1.37 6.23 -6.25
C ASN A 168 1.95 5.85 -7.63
N ILE A 169 1.48 6.47 -8.72
CA ILE A 169 1.98 6.26 -10.10
C ILE A 169 3.43 6.76 -10.24
N GLU A 170 3.76 7.89 -9.62
CA GLU A 170 5.12 8.45 -9.63
C GLU A 170 6.14 7.53 -8.97
N GLN A 171 5.71 6.76 -7.95
CA GLN A 171 6.54 5.80 -7.23
C GLN A 171 6.71 4.45 -7.95
N LEU A 172 6.02 4.23 -9.07
CA LEU A 172 6.16 2.99 -9.83
C LEU A 172 7.56 2.88 -10.46
N THR A 173 8.13 1.68 -10.35
CA THR A 173 9.34 1.29 -11.10
C THR A 173 9.03 1.25 -12.61
N GLU A 174 10.05 1.24 -13.45
CA GLU A 174 9.91 1.16 -14.91
C GLU A 174 8.99 0.01 -15.37
N ASP A 175 9.22 -1.21 -14.89
CA ASP A 175 8.37 -2.37 -15.22
C ASP A 175 6.92 -2.20 -14.78
N GLN A 176 6.71 -1.67 -13.58
CA GLN A 176 5.38 -1.42 -13.03
C GLN A 176 4.63 -0.36 -13.83
N ARG A 177 5.33 0.70 -14.26
CA ARG A 177 4.76 1.76 -15.08
C ARG A 177 4.36 1.23 -16.46
N LEU A 178 5.21 0.43 -17.09
CA LEU A 178 4.89 -0.21 -18.36
C LEU A 178 3.64 -1.12 -18.25
N ILE A 179 3.54 -1.92 -17.19
CA ILE A 179 2.34 -2.75 -16.93
C ILE A 179 1.10 -1.87 -16.75
N TYR A 180 1.21 -0.77 -16.00
CA TYR A 180 0.12 0.17 -15.79
C TYR A 180 -0.32 0.87 -17.09
N GLU A 181 0.62 1.25 -17.95
CA GLU A 181 0.36 1.85 -19.26
C GLU A 181 -0.38 0.87 -20.18
N ILE A 182 0.07 -0.39 -20.26
CA ILE A 182 -0.64 -1.44 -21.00
C ILE A 182 -2.07 -1.58 -20.48
N LEU A 183 -2.27 -1.64 -19.16
CA LEU A 183 -3.61 -1.70 -18.57
C LEU A 183 -4.45 -0.43 -18.77
N SER A 184 -3.83 0.71 -19.10
CA SER A 184 -4.54 1.95 -19.39
C SER A 184 -4.97 2.05 -20.86
N GLU A 185 -4.29 1.32 -21.75
CA GLU A 185 -4.62 1.20 -23.17
C GLU A 185 -5.76 0.22 -23.45
N HIS A 186 -6.11 -0.61 -22.46
CA HIS A 186 -7.09 -1.68 -22.56
C HIS A 186 -8.13 -1.56 -21.43
N ASP A 187 -9.41 -1.84 -21.71
CA ASP A 187 -10.46 -1.75 -20.68
C ASP A 187 -10.28 -2.79 -19.57
N GLU A 188 -9.95 -4.03 -19.94
CA GLU A 188 -9.75 -5.16 -19.03
C GLU A 188 -8.91 -6.25 -19.70
N LEU A 189 -7.92 -6.81 -18.99
CA LEU A 189 -7.02 -7.85 -19.50
C LEU A 189 -6.89 -9.02 -18.53
N ALA A 190 -6.86 -10.25 -19.08
CA ALA A 190 -6.49 -11.42 -18.30
C ALA A 190 -4.98 -11.40 -17.99
N SER A 191 -4.58 -12.06 -16.89
CA SER A 191 -3.17 -12.13 -16.49
C SER A 191 -2.22 -12.66 -17.56
N GLY A 192 -2.71 -13.55 -18.44
CA GLY A 192 -1.92 -14.13 -19.52
C GLY A 192 -1.62 -13.11 -20.61
N ASP A 193 -2.68 -12.53 -21.16
CA ASP A 193 -2.61 -11.53 -22.24
C ASP A 193 -1.79 -10.30 -21.82
N LEU A 194 -2.01 -9.83 -20.58
CA LEU A 194 -1.22 -8.73 -20.03
C LEU A 194 0.28 -9.05 -19.99
N TYR A 195 0.64 -10.28 -19.61
CA TYR A 195 2.05 -10.68 -19.57
C TYR A 195 2.66 -10.74 -20.97
N GLU A 196 1.93 -11.25 -21.97
CA GLU A 196 2.42 -11.32 -23.35
C GLU A 196 2.67 -9.91 -23.92
N LEU A 197 1.76 -8.97 -23.66
CA LEU A 197 1.94 -7.57 -24.04
C LEU A 197 3.12 -6.90 -23.32
N TYR A 198 3.30 -7.19 -22.03
CA TYR A 198 4.42 -6.68 -21.24
C TYR A 198 5.76 -7.25 -21.74
N GLU A 199 5.84 -8.57 -21.95
CA GLU A 199 7.05 -9.26 -22.41
C GLU A 199 7.49 -8.78 -23.80
N ALA A 200 6.55 -8.43 -24.67
CA ALA A 200 6.83 -7.87 -25.99
C ALA A 200 7.39 -6.43 -25.96
N ARG A 201 7.10 -5.65 -24.91
CA ARG A 201 7.50 -4.23 -24.79
C ARG A 201 8.68 -4.00 -23.85
N ALA A 202 8.88 -4.89 -22.86
CA ALA A 202 9.93 -4.74 -21.86
C ALA A 202 11.31 -5.10 -22.43
N SER A 203 12.33 -4.31 -22.09
CA SER A 203 13.71 -4.59 -22.51
C SER A 203 14.35 -5.75 -21.73
N ASP A 204 13.97 -5.92 -20.46
CA ASP A 204 14.38 -7.03 -19.59
C ASP A 204 13.16 -7.56 -18.81
N PRO A 205 12.30 -8.36 -19.47
CA PRO A 205 11.01 -8.74 -18.91
C PRO A 205 11.16 -9.56 -17.62
N LYS A 206 10.47 -9.12 -16.57
CA LYS A 206 10.38 -9.89 -15.33
C LYS A 206 9.45 -11.08 -15.49
N THR A 207 9.67 -12.11 -14.69
CA THR A 207 8.87 -13.34 -14.73
C THR A 207 7.38 -13.08 -14.50
N LYS A 208 6.51 -13.97 -15.02
CA LYS A 208 5.05 -13.97 -14.75
C LYS A 208 4.71 -13.83 -13.26
N ARG A 209 5.54 -14.42 -12.38
CA ARG A 209 5.37 -14.32 -10.93
C ARG A 209 5.59 -12.89 -10.44
N MET A 210 6.65 -12.23 -10.90
CA MET A 210 6.95 -10.86 -10.48
C MET A 210 5.90 -9.87 -10.97
N VAL A 211 5.41 -10.04 -12.21
CA VAL A 211 4.31 -9.24 -12.74
C VAL A 211 3.06 -9.37 -11.86
N ARG A 212 2.71 -10.58 -11.38
CA ARG A 212 1.60 -10.75 -10.43
C ARG A 212 1.83 -10.03 -9.09
N ASN A 213 3.06 -10.04 -8.57
CA ASN A 213 3.41 -9.28 -7.35
C ASN A 213 3.25 -7.77 -7.59
N TYR A 214 3.68 -7.26 -8.75
CA TYR A 214 3.46 -5.87 -9.13
C TYR A 214 1.97 -5.51 -9.22
N LEU A 215 1.14 -6.38 -9.78
CA LEU A 215 -0.31 -6.18 -9.85
C LEU A 215 -0.96 -6.20 -8.47
N GLN A 216 -0.52 -7.07 -7.56
CA GLN A 216 -0.96 -7.04 -6.16
C GLN A 216 -0.59 -5.72 -5.48
N LYS A 217 0.63 -5.21 -5.72
CA LYS A 217 1.08 -3.91 -5.21
C LYS A 217 0.24 -2.75 -5.74
N MET A 218 0.00 -2.75 -7.05
CA MET A 218 -0.83 -1.73 -7.69
C MET A 218 -2.28 -1.79 -7.23
N ALA A 219 -2.82 -2.99 -6.98
CA ALA A 219 -4.15 -3.13 -6.38
C ALA A 219 -4.20 -2.59 -4.95
N HIS A 220 -3.16 -2.84 -4.14
CA HIS A 220 -3.05 -2.24 -2.81
C HIS A 220 -3.03 -0.70 -2.84
N TYR A 221 -2.36 -0.12 -3.83
CA TYR A 221 -2.32 1.34 -4.03
C TYR A 221 -3.54 1.91 -4.76
N ASN A 222 -4.59 1.10 -4.96
CA ASN A 222 -5.81 1.48 -5.66
C ASN A 222 -5.54 2.07 -7.06
N LEU A 223 -4.53 1.50 -7.74
CA LEU A 223 -4.19 1.82 -9.14
C LEU A 223 -4.85 0.84 -10.10
N VAL A 224 -5.00 -0.42 -9.69
CA VAL A 224 -5.55 -1.51 -10.51
C VAL A 224 -6.60 -2.27 -9.71
N VAL A 225 -7.72 -2.62 -10.34
CA VAL A 225 -8.71 -3.56 -9.81
C VAL A 225 -8.38 -4.96 -10.33
N ALA A 226 -8.38 -5.95 -9.45
CA ALA A 226 -8.31 -7.36 -9.83
C ALA A 226 -9.69 -7.99 -9.63
N ASP A 227 -10.32 -8.44 -10.72
CA ASP A 227 -11.62 -9.11 -10.68
C ASP A 227 -11.48 -10.61 -10.95
N GLY A 228 -12.35 -11.42 -10.36
CA GLY A 228 -12.35 -12.88 -10.51
C GLY A 228 -11.31 -13.66 -9.69
N GLU A 229 -11.45 -14.98 -9.76
CA GLU A 229 -10.62 -15.96 -9.02
C GLU A 229 -9.72 -16.80 -9.93
N ALA A 230 -8.53 -17.12 -9.42
CA ALA A 230 -7.56 -18.04 -10.00
C ALA A 230 -7.25 -17.81 -11.49
N ARG A 231 -7.72 -18.69 -12.38
CA ARG A 231 -7.43 -18.67 -13.82
C ARG A 231 -8.27 -17.66 -14.61
N GLY A 232 -9.38 -17.19 -14.04
CA GLY A 232 -10.26 -16.19 -14.66
C GLY A 232 -9.99 -14.77 -14.20
N ARG A 233 -8.86 -14.52 -13.50
CA ARG A 233 -8.56 -13.21 -12.94
C ARG A 233 -8.16 -12.22 -14.03
N THR A 234 -8.85 -11.10 -14.04
CA THR A 234 -8.63 -9.97 -14.93
C THR A 234 -8.21 -8.73 -14.16
N TYR A 235 -7.61 -7.78 -14.88
CA TYR A 235 -7.05 -6.57 -14.33
C TYR A 235 -7.46 -5.37 -15.18
N ARG A 236 -7.76 -4.27 -14.52
CA ARG A 236 -8.07 -2.97 -15.14
C ARG A 236 -7.63 -1.82 -14.26
N VAL A 237 -7.34 -0.65 -14.84
CA VAL A 237 -7.04 0.54 -14.03
C VAL A 237 -8.28 1.03 -13.28
N VAL A 238 -8.07 1.58 -12.08
CA VAL A 238 -9.16 2.22 -11.32
C VAL A 238 -9.59 3.50 -12.03
N SER A 239 -10.76 3.47 -12.69
CA SER A 239 -11.31 4.67 -13.31
C SER A 239 -11.82 5.66 -12.25
N PRO A 240 -11.75 6.98 -12.52
CA PRO A 240 -12.23 8.03 -11.60
C PRO A 240 -13.72 7.96 -11.23
N ALA A 241 -14.51 7.10 -11.88
CA ALA A 241 -15.96 7.00 -11.72
C ALA A 241 -16.44 5.79 -10.91
N ALA A 242 -15.55 4.86 -10.54
CA ALA A 242 -15.95 3.55 -9.98
C ALA A 242 -15.96 3.46 -8.44
N SER A 243 -15.50 4.48 -7.72
CA SER A 243 -15.49 4.51 -6.23
C SER A 243 -16.83 4.92 -5.59
N ALA A 244 -17.88 5.11 -6.38
CA ALA A 244 -19.24 5.40 -5.90
C ALA A 244 -20.19 4.25 -6.22
N SER A 245 -20.11 3.15 -5.46
CA SER A 245 -21.16 2.14 -5.37
C SER A 245 -21.15 1.49 -3.99
#